data_AF-A0AA47N7S0-F1
#
_entry.id   AF-A0AA47N7S0-F1
#
_cell.length_a   1.000
_cell.length_b   1.000
_cell.length_c   1.000
_cell.angle_alpha   90.00
_cell.angle_beta   90.00
_cell.angle_gamma   90.00
#
_symmetry.space_group_name_H-M   'P 1'
#
loop_
_entity.id
_entity.type
_entity.pdbx_description
1 polymer ?
#
loop_
_entity_poly.entity_id
_entity_poly.type
_entity_poly.pdbx_seq_one_letter_code
_entity_poly.pdbx_strand_id
1 'polypeptide(L)'
;MALQERVHWACFQSHCFSSNALLAVTSNCSRTHRNRGQSADSESSTQSGGYDVELFVDTPDYDLICTICQGVLRCPVRAACHHIFCKRCILQWLKRQETCPCCRKAVNQSLIFVMFKLSKSIGRMKIKCKNEIRGCPETFPLAEQYCHSMSCAYELVHCPYPGCRAQLLRRDLDTHARHCEHWRQPCHMGCGAVLSHRTQAQHNCYRQLRQEYAAKQRDHRAIAAALQRKMRRMQSTVAHMKRQIGLICESLEVMDDLREEAEEEVEEAEEVVEETSSGASTSGS
;
A
#
# COMPACT_ATOMS: atom_id res chain seq x y z
N MET A 1 16.17 -12.17 5.08
CA MET A 1 15.87 -12.36 3.65
C MET A 1 14.64 -11.55 3.31
N ALA A 2 14.80 -10.65 2.34
CA ALA A 2 13.83 -9.65 1.93
C ALA A 2 12.61 -10.28 1.26
N LEU A 3 11.43 -9.69 1.49
CA LEU A 3 10.52 -9.32 0.41
C LEU A 3 9.49 -8.32 0.94
N GLN A 4 9.57 -7.15 0.35
CA GLN A 4 8.91 -5.91 0.63
C GLN A 4 8.15 -5.62 -0.66
N GLU A 5 6.81 -5.66 -0.65
CA GLU A 5 6.03 -5.10 -1.76
C GLU A 5 4.64 -4.62 -1.30
N ARG A 6 4.66 -3.37 -0.86
CA ARG A 6 3.66 -2.30 -0.97
C ARG A 6 2.27 -2.69 -1.50
N VAL A 7 1.35 -2.88 -0.57
CA VAL A 7 -0.09 -2.62 -0.77
C VAL A 7 -0.30 -1.10 -0.81
N HIS A 8 -0.36 -0.52 -2.01
CA HIS A 8 -0.72 0.89 -2.25
C HIS A 8 -1.89 0.98 -3.24
N TRP A 9 -2.93 0.16 -3.00
CA TRP A 9 -4.17 0.10 -3.80
C TRP A 9 -5.42 0.55 -3.01
N ALA A 10 -5.25 1.21 -1.87
CA ALA A 10 -6.35 1.61 -0.99
C ALA A 10 -6.48 3.14 -0.85
N CYS A 11 -6.78 3.84 -1.96
CA CYS A 11 -7.45 5.16 -1.89
C CYS A 11 -8.00 5.66 -3.25
N PHE A 12 -8.33 4.79 -4.21
CA PHE A 12 -8.88 5.23 -5.51
C PHE A 12 -10.21 4.57 -5.88
N GLN A 13 -10.81 3.76 -5.00
CA GLN A 13 -11.90 2.86 -5.39
C GLN A 13 -13.02 2.70 -4.36
N SER A 14 -13.56 3.81 -3.83
CA SER A 14 -14.78 3.71 -3.02
C SER A 14 -15.86 4.78 -3.25
N HIS A 15 -15.67 5.76 -4.14
CA HIS A 15 -16.71 6.80 -4.36
C HIS A 15 -16.85 7.33 -5.80
N CYS A 16 -16.75 6.49 -6.83
CA CYS A 16 -17.02 6.97 -8.21
C CYS A 16 -17.70 5.95 -9.14
N PHE A 17 -18.41 4.95 -8.63
CA PHE A 17 -19.21 4.05 -9.46
C PHE A 17 -20.64 3.93 -8.94
N SER A 18 -21.41 4.99 -9.14
CA SER A 18 -22.86 4.91 -9.27
C SER A 18 -23.29 5.94 -10.32
N SER A 19 -23.82 5.44 -11.44
CA SER A 19 -24.50 6.22 -12.46
C SER A 19 -25.55 7.14 -11.83
N ASN A 20 -25.66 8.37 -12.35
CA ASN A 20 -26.38 9.55 -11.83
C ASN A 20 -25.68 10.35 -10.73
N ALA A 21 -24.69 11.16 -11.13
CA ALA A 21 -24.28 12.36 -10.41
C ALA A 21 -23.79 13.45 -11.39
N LEU A 22 -24.61 13.77 -12.41
CA LEU A 22 -24.60 15.11 -12.99
C LEU A 22 -25.35 15.99 -11.98
N LEU A 23 -24.59 16.75 -11.17
CA LEU A 23 -24.97 17.78 -10.19
C LEU A 23 -24.25 17.54 -8.86
N ALA A 24 -23.01 18.01 -8.74
CA ALA A 24 -22.38 18.55 -7.52
C ALA A 24 -20.84 18.47 -7.61
N VAL A 25 -20.24 19.31 -8.45
CA VAL A 25 -18.86 19.78 -8.22
C VAL A 25 -18.85 21.30 -8.25
N THR A 26 -19.74 21.89 -7.46
CA THR A 26 -19.63 23.30 -7.07
C THR A 26 -19.08 23.35 -5.66
N SER A 27 -18.00 24.11 -5.47
CA SER A 27 -17.57 24.68 -4.20
C SER A 27 -16.94 23.72 -3.17
N ASN A 28 -15.61 23.56 -3.22
CA ASN A 28 -14.71 24.07 -2.16
C ASN A 28 -13.24 23.69 -2.45
N CYS A 29 -12.54 24.50 -3.24
CA CYS A 29 -11.07 24.50 -3.22
C CYS A 29 -10.55 25.63 -2.34
N SER A 30 -11.00 25.64 -1.08
CA SER A 30 -10.53 26.55 -0.03
C SER A 30 -9.83 25.77 1.05
N ARG A 31 -8.60 25.28 0.79
CA ARG A 31 -7.65 24.88 1.85
C ARG A 31 -6.22 24.76 1.33
N THR A 32 -5.39 25.64 1.88
CA THR A 32 -3.92 25.68 1.97
C THR A 32 -3.16 24.43 1.54
N HIS A 33 -2.36 24.53 0.47
CA HIS A 33 -1.34 23.53 0.14
C HIS A 33 0.02 23.91 0.75
N ARG A 34 0.43 23.12 1.76
CA ARG A 34 1.85 22.87 2.06
C ARG A 34 2.37 21.86 1.04
N ASN A 35 3.51 22.18 0.46
CA ASN A 35 4.17 21.42 -0.60
C ASN A 35 4.81 20.14 -0.01
N ARG A 36 4.43 18.95 -0.49
CA ARG A 36 5.15 17.68 -0.23
C ARG A 36 5.26 16.92 -1.55
N GLY A 37 6.47 16.47 -1.84
CA GLY A 37 7.02 16.30 -3.19
C GLY A 37 6.41 15.19 -4.05
N GLN A 38 6.62 15.35 -5.36
CA GLN A 38 6.50 14.31 -6.38
C GLN A 38 7.62 14.49 -7.41
N SER A 39 8.14 13.35 -7.85
CA SER A 39 9.31 13.15 -8.69
C SER A 39 8.95 13.07 -10.18
N ALA A 40 9.83 13.64 -11.01
CA ALA A 40 10.25 13.31 -12.39
C ALA A 40 9.29 12.52 -13.32
N ASP A 41 8.64 13.23 -14.25
CA ASP A 41 9.07 13.42 -15.66
C ASP A 41 7.87 13.58 -16.59
N SER A 42 7.88 14.69 -17.36
CA SER A 42 7.27 14.93 -18.69
C SER A 42 6.85 16.40 -18.84
N GLU A 43 7.76 17.17 -19.45
CA GLU A 43 7.56 18.45 -20.17
C GLU A 43 6.23 19.19 -19.96
N SER A 44 6.12 19.92 -18.85
CA SER A 44 5.18 21.02 -18.69
C SER A 44 6.00 22.26 -18.37
N SER A 45 6.46 22.95 -19.42
CA SER A 45 6.89 24.35 -19.46
C SER A 45 7.62 24.85 -18.21
N THR A 46 8.92 25.03 -18.34
CA THR A 46 9.72 25.99 -17.57
C THR A 46 9.00 27.36 -17.50
N GLN A 47 8.06 27.54 -16.57
CA GLN A 47 7.24 28.76 -16.48
C GLN A 47 8.04 29.87 -15.80
N SER A 48 9.07 30.36 -16.48
CA SER A 48 9.84 31.54 -16.10
C SER A 48 9.15 32.80 -16.64
N GLY A 49 8.12 33.28 -15.95
CA GLY A 49 7.50 34.56 -16.33
C GLY A 49 6.05 34.73 -15.90
N GLY A 50 5.38 35.65 -16.60
CA GLY A 50 3.93 35.87 -16.57
C GLY A 50 3.16 34.75 -17.26
N TYR A 51 1.85 34.89 -17.30
CA TYR A 51 0.97 34.02 -18.10
C TYR A 51 0.98 34.48 -19.56
N ASP A 52 0.84 33.54 -20.48
CA ASP A 52 0.65 33.84 -21.89
C ASP A 52 -0.64 34.66 -22.09
N VAL A 53 -0.60 35.65 -22.97
CA VAL A 53 -1.73 36.53 -23.27
C VAL A 53 -2.81 35.76 -24.04
N GLU A 54 -2.41 34.84 -24.92
CA GLU A 54 -3.33 34.03 -25.74
C GLU A 54 -4.15 33.03 -24.92
N LEU A 55 -3.73 32.77 -23.68
CA LEU A 55 -4.46 31.92 -22.74
C LEU A 55 -5.80 32.55 -22.31
N PHE A 56 -5.91 33.88 -22.32
CA PHE A 56 -7.09 34.60 -21.84
C PHE A 56 -8.15 34.71 -22.94
N VAL A 57 -9.42 34.57 -22.54
CA VAL A 57 -10.55 34.69 -23.48
C VAL A 57 -10.70 36.12 -23.97
N ASP A 58 -10.68 37.06 -23.02
CA ASP A 58 -10.73 38.49 -23.28
C ASP A 58 -9.31 39.05 -23.27
N THR A 59 -9.02 39.99 -24.17
CA THR A 59 -7.71 40.66 -24.21
C THR A 59 -7.45 41.36 -22.87
N PRO A 60 -6.40 40.98 -22.13
CA PRO A 60 -6.04 41.62 -20.87
C PRO A 60 -5.69 43.10 -21.06
N ASP A 61 -6.03 43.93 -20.08
CA ASP A 61 -5.59 45.32 -20.04
C ASP A 61 -4.05 45.40 -20.01
N TYR A 62 -3.47 46.38 -20.71
CA TYR A 62 -2.04 46.64 -20.76
C TYR A 62 -1.45 46.87 -19.36
N ASP A 63 -2.21 47.41 -18.42
CA ASP A 63 -1.80 47.59 -17.02
C ASP A 63 -1.54 46.26 -16.29
N LEU A 64 -2.06 45.15 -16.82
CA LEU A 64 -1.86 43.80 -16.30
C LEU A 64 -0.69 43.07 -16.96
N ILE A 65 0.01 43.69 -17.91
CA ILE A 65 1.12 43.09 -18.65
C ILE A 65 2.46 43.43 -18.00
N CYS A 66 3.28 42.41 -17.77
CA CYS A 66 4.61 42.60 -17.23
C CYS A 66 5.58 43.08 -18.31
N THR A 67 6.17 44.26 -18.12
CA THR A 67 7.12 44.84 -19.09
C THR A 67 8.41 44.05 -19.30
N ILE A 68 8.75 43.10 -18.40
CA ILE A 68 9.95 42.26 -18.52
C ILE A 68 9.69 41.04 -19.41
N CYS A 69 8.56 40.35 -19.22
CA CYS A 69 8.25 39.09 -19.94
C CYS A 69 7.13 39.22 -20.96
N GLN A 70 6.51 40.40 -21.09
CA GLN A 70 5.39 40.70 -21.98
C GLN A 70 4.16 39.80 -21.82
N GLY A 71 4.03 39.14 -20.67
CA GLY A 71 2.90 38.29 -20.32
C GLY A 71 2.07 38.88 -19.18
N VAL A 72 0.86 38.39 -18.99
CA VAL A 72 -0.01 38.81 -17.89
C VAL A 72 0.65 38.53 -16.54
N LEU A 73 0.59 39.47 -15.62
CA LEU A 73 1.33 39.44 -14.36
C LEU A 73 1.07 38.17 -13.53
N ARG A 74 2.13 37.39 -13.30
CA ARG A 74 2.10 36.23 -12.40
C ARG A 74 2.74 36.57 -11.05
N CYS A 75 1.97 36.39 -9.98
CA CYS A 75 2.35 36.87 -8.64
C CYS A 75 2.85 38.32 -8.71
N PRO A 76 1.98 39.27 -9.10
CA PRO A 76 2.36 40.67 -9.25
C PRO A 76 2.98 41.21 -7.96
N VAL A 77 4.11 41.89 -8.10
CA VAL A 77 4.79 42.61 -7.03
C VAL A 77 5.01 44.06 -7.44
N ARG A 78 4.89 44.96 -6.48
CA ARG A 78 5.13 46.39 -6.65
C ARG A 78 6.45 46.76 -6.01
N ALA A 79 7.33 47.40 -6.78
CA ALA A 79 8.56 48.01 -6.25
C ALA A 79 8.25 49.31 -5.50
N ALA A 80 9.21 49.81 -4.71
CA ALA A 80 9.07 51.11 -4.01
C ALA A 80 8.77 52.27 -4.97
N CYS A 81 9.25 52.21 -6.21
CA CYS A 81 8.95 53.18 -7.27
C CYS A 81 7.58 53.00 -7.94
N HIS A 82 6.69 52.18 -7.37
CA HIS A 82 5.31 51.90 -7.80
C HIS A 82 5.11 51.10 -9.09
N HIS A 83 6.16 50.76 -9.84
CA HIS A 83 6.03 49.85 -10.99
C HIS A 83 5.75 48.40 -10.55
N ILE A 84 4.97 47.69 -11.36
CA ILE A 84 4.48 46.34 -11.08
C ILE A 84 5.10 45.34 -12.06
N PHE A 85 5.55 44.20 -11.56
CA PHE A 85 6.17 43.13 -12.34
C PHE A 85 5.74 41.76 -11.82
N CYS A 86 5.98 40.70 -12.61
CA CYS A 86 5.93 39.35 -12.05
C CYS A 86 7.05 39.19 -11.01
N LYS A 87 6.75 38.57 -9.86
CA LYS A 87 7.75 38.33 -8.80
C LYS A 87 9.04 37.72 -9.33
N ARG A 88 8.94 36.66 -10.14
CA ARG A 88 10.12 36.00 -10.72
C ARG A 88 10.90 36.92 -11.66
N CYS A 89 10.21 37.71 -12.48
CA CYS A 89 10.84 38.57 -13.47
C CYS A 89 11.69 39.67 -12.81
N ILE A 90 11.12 40.42 -11.86
CA ILE A 90 11.87 41.47 -11.19
C ILE A 90 13.01 40.90 -10.34
N LEU A 91 12.79 39.80 -9.62
CA LEU A 91 13.86 39.17 -8.83
C LEU A 91 15.01 38.65 -9.71
N GLN A 92 14.70 38.16 -10.91
CA GLN A 92 15.74 37.74 -11.86
C GLN A 92 16.49 38.94 -12.45
N TRP A 93 15.79 40.05 -12.71
CA TRP A 93 16.40 41.30 -13.16
C TRP A 93 17.38 41.86 -12.11
N LEU A 94 16.96 41.89 -10.84
CA LEU A 94 17.75 42.44 -9.74
C LEU A 94 19.06 41.69 -9.46
N LYS A 95 19.19 40.42 -9.90
CA LYS A 95 20.47 39.70 -9.87
C LYS A 95 21.54 40.31 -10.79
N ARG A 96 21.11 41.05 -11.82
CA ARG A 96 21.99 41.65 -12.83
C ARG A 96 22.07 43.17 -12.67
N GLN A 97 20.97 43.80 -12.31
CA GLN A 97 20.82 45.25 -12.25
C GLN A 97 19.92 45.63 -11.08
N GLU A 98 20.42 46.33 -10.07
CA GLU A 98 19.68 46.73 -8.86
C GLU A 98 18.72 47.92 -9.08
N THR A 99 18.27 48.13 -10.31
CA THR A 99 17.42 49.26 -10.71
C THR A 99 16.11 48.79 -11.31
N CYS A 100 15.09 49.65 -11.26
CA CYS A 100 13.79 49.38 -11.88
C CYS A 100 13.91 49.40 -13.41
N PRO A 101 13.43 48.38 -14.14
CA PRO A 101 13.44 48.36 -15.60
C PRO A 101 12.71 49.55 -16.25
N CYS A 102 11.68 50.08 -15.61
CA CYS A 102 10.84 51.15 -16.19
C CYS A 102 11.40 52.56 -15.95
N CYS A 103 11.94 52.83 -14.75
CA CYS A 103 12.32 54.19 -14.35
C CYS A 103 13.76 54.32 -13.83
N ARG A 104 14.55 53.25 -13.86
CA ARG A 104 15.96 53.20 -13.44
C ARG A 104 16.26 53.60 -11.99
N LYS A 105 15.25 53.89 -11.17
CA LYS A 105 15.40 54.10 -9.72
C LYS A 105 15.94 52.83 -9.06
N ALA A 106 16.82 52.97 -8.07
CA ALA A 106 17.31 51.85 -7.27
C ALA A 106 16.16 51.08 -6.63
N VAL A 107 16.22 49.75 -6.66
CA VAL A 107 15.19 48.87 -6.10
C VAL A 107 15.81 48.02 -5.01
N ASN A 108 15.41 48.31 -3.77
CA ASN A 108 15.72 47.44 -2.64
C ASN A 108 14.76 46.24 -2.64
N GLN A 109 15.30 45.03 -2.71
CA GLN A 109 14.53 43.78 -2.74
C GLN A 109 13.64 43.59 -1.50
N SER A 110 14.05 44.11 -0.34
CA SER A 110 13.26 44.08 0.91
C SER A 110 12.04 44.98 0.88
N LEU A 111 11.98 45.94 -0.05
CA LEU A 111 10.86 46.88 -0.25
C LEU A 111 9.97 46.49 -1.44
N ILE A 112 9.97 45.20 -1.80
CA ILE A 112 9.08 44.65 -2.83
C ILE A 112 7.83 44.08 -2.16
N PHE A 113 6.67 44.59 -2.56
CA PHE A 113 5.39 44.24 -1.95
C PHE A 113 4.54 43.39 -2.89
N VAL A 114 4.09 42.22 -2.43
CA VAL A 114 3.16 41.37 -3.19
C VAL A 114 1.78 42.04 -3.29
N MET A 115 1.25 42.11 -4.51
CA MET A 115 -0.06 42.70 -4.80
C MET A 115 -1.16 41.64 -4.79
N PHE A 116 -1.67 41.32 -3.60
CA PHE A 116 -2.70 40.29 -3.42
C PHE A 116 -4.03 40.61 -4.12
N LYS A 117 -4.51 41.86 -4.03
CA LYS A 117 -5.75 42.29 -4.70
C LYS A 117 -5.64 42.14 -6.23
N LEU A 118 -4.49 42.49 -6.79
CA LEU A 118 -4.22 42.35 -8.22
C LEU A 118 -4.13 40.86 -8.61
N SER A 119 -3.44 40.06 -7.81
CA SER A 119 -3.36 38.59 -8.01
C SER A 119 -4.76 37.95 -8.04
N LYS A 120 -5.66 38.35 -7.13
CA LYS A 120 -7.05 37.88 -7.11
C LYS A 120 -7.85 38.36 -8.32
N SER A 121 -7.59 39.56 -8.82
CA SER A 121 -8.30 40.10 -9.98
C SER A 121 -7.89 39.36 -11.26
N ILE A 122 -6.58 39.16 -11.46
CA ILE A 122 -6.04 38.32 -12.54
C ILE A 122 -6.57 36.88 -12.43
N GLY A 123 -6.64 36.32 -11.22
CA GLY A 123 -7.19 34.99 -10.97
C GLY A 123 -8.67 34.82 -11.34
N ARG A 124 -9.45 35.90 -11.40
CA ARG A 124 -10.88 35.85 -11.79
C ARG A 124 -11.11 35.97 -13.29
N MET A 125 -10.09 36.36 -14.06
CA MET A 125 -10.19 36.46 -15.51
C MET A 125 -10.37 35.07 -16.12
N LYS A 126 -11.18 34.98 -17.18
CA LYS A 126 -11.46 33.73 -17.87
C LYS A 126 -10.30 33.36 -18.79
N ILE A 127 -9.91 32.09 -18.72
CA ILE A 127 -8.91 31.48 -19.59
C ILE A 127 -9.49 30.30 -20.35
N LYS A 128 -8.86 29.98 -21.47
CA LYS A 128 -9.10 28.77 -22.24
C LYS A 128 -8.31 27.61 -21.65
N CYS A 129 -8.83 26.40 -21.78
CA CYS A 129 -8.08 25.21 -21.39
C CYS A 129 -6.82 25.05 -22.25
N LYS A 130 -5.69 24.63 -21.65
CA LYS A 130 -4.48 24.23 -22.40
C LYS A 130 -4.73 23.15 -23.46
N ASN A 131 -5.79 22.36 -23.30
CA ASN A 131 -6.21 21.31 -24.23
C ASN A 131 -7.29 21.80 -25.21
N GLU A 132 -7.45 23.11 -25.42
CA GLU A 132 -8.28 23.66 -26.51
C GLU A 132 -7.86 23.07 -27.86
N ILE A 133 -6.55 22.90 -28.07
CA ILE A 133 -5.97 22.21 -29.25
C ILE A 133 -6.46 20.76 -29.43
N ARG A 134 -6.94 20.11 -28.36
CA ARG A 134 -7.50 18.75 -28.38
C ARG A 134 -9.04 18.77 -28.36
N GLY A 135 -9.65 19.94 -28.43
CA GLY A 135 -11.09 20.14 -28.47
C GLY A 135 -11.76 20.39 -27.12
N CYS A 136 -11.02 20.74 -26.05
CA CYS A 136 -11.64 21.15 -24.80
C CYS A 136 -12.31 22.53 -24.97
N PRO A 137 -13.65 22.65 -24.89
CA PRO A 137 -14.35 23.92 -25.10
C PRO A 137 -14.44 24.78 -23.83
N GLU A 138 -13.96 24.25 -22.70
CA GLU A 138 -14.16 24.87 -21.40
C GLU A 138 -13.35 26.15 -21.24
N THR A 139 -14.03 27.17 -20.75
CA THR A 139 -13.44 28.43 -20.30
C THR A 139 -13.80 28.66 -18.83
N PHE A 140 -12.82 29.00 -18.01
CA PHE A 140 -12.97 29.08 -16.55
C PHE A 140 -12.02 30.13 -15.96
N PRO A 141 -12.25 30.61 -14.73
CA PRO A 141 -11.34 31.53 -14.07
C PRO A 141 -9.92 30.95 -13.94
N LEU A 142 -8.89 31.76 -14.17
CA LEU A 142 -7.49 31.33 -14.03
C LEU A 142 -7.18 30.66 -12.68
N ALA A 143 -7.84 31.11 -11.59
CA ALA A 143 -7.70 30.51 -10.26
C ALA A 143 -8.13 29.04 -10.20
N GLU A 144 -9.00 28.59 -11.12
CA GLU A 144 -9.53 27.22 -11.19
C GLU A 144 -8.75 26.31 -12.15
N GLN A 145 -7.71 26.83 -12.82
CA GLN A 145 -6.91 26.10 -13.81
C GLN A 145 -6.41 24.74 -13.30
N TYR A 146 -5.96 24.68 -12.05
CA TYR A 146 -5.48 23.44 -11.45
C TYR A 146 -6.61 22.41 -11.29
N CYS A 147 -7.77 22.84 -10.75
CA CYS A 147 -8.92 21.98 -10.55
C CYS A 147 -9.45 21.41 -11.88
N HIS A 148 -9.53 22.25 -12.91
CA HIS A 148 -9.87 21.80 -14.25
C HIS A 148 -8.82 20.81 -14.80
N SER A 149 -7.52 21.10 -14.69
CA SER A 149 -6.47 20.21 -15.21
C SER A 149 -6.52 18.81 -14.60
N MET A 150 -6.94 18.67 -13.33
CA MET A 150 -7.07 17.37 -12.67
C MET A 150 -8.23 16.51 -13.20
N SER A 151 -9.24 17.15 -13.80
CA SER A 151 -10.49 16.51 -14.24
C SER A 151 -10.80 16.71 -15.73
N CYS A 152 -9.92 17.39 -16.47
CA CYS A 152 -10.12 17.71 -17.88
C CYS A 152 -10.33 16.43 -18.71
N ALA A 153 -11.50 16.33 -19.33
CA ALA A 153 -11.91 15.23 -20.20
C ALA A 153 -10.96 15.03 -21.40
N TYR A 154 -10.25 16.08 -21.80
CA TYR A 154 -9.36 16.13 -22.95
C TYR A 154 -7.86 16.03 -22.59
N GLU A 155 -7.54 15.83 -21.30
CA GLU A 155 -6.16 15.52 -20.90
C GLU A 155 -5.77 14.14 -21.42
N LEU A 156 -4.59 14.04 -22.02
CA LEU A 156 -4.00 12.75 -22.36
C LEU A 156 -3.51 12.06 -21.09
N VAL A 157 -4.09 10.90 -20.81
CA VAL A 157 -3.71 10.06 -19.68
C VAL A 157 -3.19 8.72 -20.21
N HIS A 158 -2.33 8.08 -19.43
CA HIS A 158 -1.94 6.70 -19.71
C HIS A 158 -2.99 5.75 -19.16
N CYS A 159 -3.16 4.61 -19.83
CA CYS A 159 -3.93 3.52 -19.28
C CYS A 159 -3.33 3.10 -17.92
N PRO A 160 -4.14 2.97 -16.85
CA PRO A 160 -3.66 2.59 -15.52
C PRO A 160 -3.35 1.09 -15.41
N TYR A 161 -3.70 0.28 -16.42
CA TYR A 161 -3.51 -1.16 -16.37
C TYR A 161 -2.07 -1.55 -16.74
N PRO A 162 -1.35 -2.28 -15.86
CA PRO A 162 0.02 -2.71 -16.13
C PRO A 162 0.14 -3.49 -17.45
N GLY A 163 1.13 -3.13 -18.25
CA GLY A 163 1.37 -3.71 -19.58
C GLY A 163 0.65 -2.98 -20.71
N CYS A 164 -0.39 -2.19 -20.44
CA CYS A 164 -1.02 -1.36 -21.46
C CYS A 164 -0.22 -0.07 -21.66
N ARG A 165 0.24 0.18 -22.90
CA ARG A 165 0.94 1.41 -23.27
C ARG A 165 0.04 2.46 -23.95
N ALA A 166 -1.27 2.24 -23.92
CA ALA A 166 -2.21 3.16 -24.55
C ALA A 166 -2.20 4.53 -23.85
N GLN A 167 -2.14 5.58 -24.66
CA GLN A 167 -2.41 6.96 -24.26
C GLN A 167 -3.71 7.40 -24.91
N LEU A 168 -4.59 8.01 -24.12
CA LEU A 168 -5.95 8.32 -24.53
C LEU A 168 -6.47 9.54 -23.79
N LEU A 169 -7.49 10.18 -24.33
CA LEU A 169 -8.18 11.25 -23.62
C LEU A 169 -8.86 10.67 -22.39
N ARG A 170 -8.87 11.41 -21.28
CA ARG A 170 -9.50 10.98 -20.03
C ARG A 170 -10.94 10.51 -20.22
N ARG A 171 -11.72 11.17 -21.10
CA ARG A 171 -13.11 10.77 -21.42
C ARG A 171 -13.23 9.40 -22.08
N ASP A 172 -12.19 8.96 -22.78
CA ASP A 172 -12.16 7.68 -23.51
C ASP A 172 -11.60 6.55 -22.65
N LEU A 173 -11.22 6.83 -21.41
CA LEU A 173 -10.62 5.84 -20.51
C LEU A 173 -11.61 4.72 -20.17
N ASP A 174 -12.88 5.05 -19.95
CA ASP A 174 -13.91 4.04 -19.63
C ASP A 174 -14.22 3.14 -20.82
N THR A 175 -14.27 3.71 -22.04
CA THR A 175 -14.51 2.92 -23.26
C THR A 175 -13.32 2.01 -23.55
N HIS A 176 -12.10 2.51 -23.36
CA HIS A 176 -10.90 1.69 -23.42
C HIS A 176 -10.90 0.60 -22.34
N ALA A 177 -11.24 0.92 -21.09
CA ALA A 177 -11.20 -0.03 -19.99
C ALA A 177 -12.10 -1.25 -20.23
N ARG A 178 -13.24 -1.07 -20.91
CA ARG A 178 -14.15 -2.16 -21.32
C ARG A 178 -13.57 -3.13 -22.35
N HIS A 179 -12.56 -2.71 -23.10
CA HIS A 179 -11.95 -3.51 -24.17
C HIS A 179 -10.46 -3.76 -23.96
N CYS A 180 -9.89 -3.23 -22.87
CA CYS A 180 -8.47 -3.35 -22.60
C CYS A 180 -8.12 -4.79 -22.26
N GLU A 181 -7.27 -5.41 -23.09
CA GLU A 181 -6.80 -6.78 -22.87
C GLU A 181 -6.00 -6.96 -21.57
N HIS A 182 -5.46 -5.86 -21.05
CA HIS A 182 -4.70 -5.81 -19.80
C HIS A 182 -5.58 -5.59 -18.57
N TRP A 183 -6.91 -5.43 -18.74
CA TRP A 183 -7.83 -5.30 -17.62
C TRP A 183 -7.81 -6.57 -16.77
N ARG A 184 -7.48 -6.39 -15.49
CA ARG A 184 -7.53 -7.43 -14.47
C ARG A 184 -8.10 -6.85 -13.19
N GLN A 185 -9.11 -7.51 -12.63
CA GLN A 185 -9.65 -7.14 -11.32
C GLN A 185 -9.90 -8.37 -10.44
N PRO A 186 -9.66 -8.27 -9.13
CA PRO A 186 -10.11 -9.29 -8.19
C PRO A 186 -11.62 -9.48 -8.27
N CYS A 187 -12.08 -10.71 -8.06
CA CYS A 187 -13.50 -11.00 -7.97
C CYS A 187 -14.13 -10.15 -6.86
N HIS A 188 -15.16 -9.37 -7.21
CA HIS A 188 -15.91 -8.50 -6.30
C HIS A 188 -16.50 -9.22 -5.08
N MET A 189 -16.69 -10.55 -5.16
CA MET A 189 -17.18 -11.39 -4.07
C MET A 189 -16.07 -11.92 -3.16
N GLY A 190 -14.81 -11.55 -3.40
CA GLY A 190 -13.70 -11.83 -2.49
C GLY A 190 -13.15 -13.25 -2.52
N CYS A 191 -13.44 -14.06 -3.54
CA CYS A 191 -12.89 -15.43 -3.63
C CYS A 191 -11.42 -15.50 -4.03
N GLY A 192 -10.73 -14.36 -4.16
CA GLY A 192 -9.31 -14.28 -4.53
C GLY A 192 -9.00 -14.52 -6.01
N ALA A 193 -9.98 -14.89 -6.85
CA ALA A 193 -9.77 -15.03 -8.30
C ALA A 193 -9.51 -13.67 -8.96
N VAL A 194 -8.54 -13.60 -9.87
CA VAL A 194 -8.30 -12.43 -10.72
C VAL A 194 -8.99 -12.64 -12.06
N LEU A 195 -9.93 -11.75 -12.38
CA LEU A 195 -10.77 -11.83 -13.56
C LEU A 195 -10.24 -10.91 -14.66
N SER A 196 -10.30 -11.39 -15.91
CA SER A 196 -10.12 -10.62 -17.14
C SER A 196 -11.47 -10.51 -17.85
N HIS A 197 -11.58 -9.66 -18.88
CA HIS A 197 -12.82 -9.53 -19.66
C HIS A 197 -13.36 -10.87 -20.17
N ARG A 198 -12.45 -11.80 -20.54
CA ARG A 198 -12.83 -13.14 -21.02
C ARG A 198 -13.33 -14.05 -19.90
N THR A 199 -12.72 -13.98 -18.72
CA THR A 199 -13.01 -14.91 -17.62
C THR A 199 -14.10 -14.41 -16.68
N GLN A 200 -14.41 -13.11 -16.67
CA GLN A 200 -15.40 -12.52 -15.77
C GLN A 200 -16.79 -13.12 -15.99
N ALA A 201 -17.26 -13.23 -17.23
CA ALA A 201 -18.59 -13.76 -17.55
C ALA A 201 -18.74 -15.25 -17.20
N GLN A 202 -17.63 -16.01 -17.19
CA GLN A 202 -17.61 -17.45 -16.91
C GLN A 202 -17.34 -17.76 -15.44
N HIS A 203 -17.00 -16.75 -14.63
CA HIS A 203 -16.60 -16.95 -13.25
C HIS A 203 -17.81 -17.16 -12.32
N ASN A 204 -17.91 -18.34 -11.71
CA ASN A 204 -18.88 -18.64 -10.67
C ASN A 204 -18.18 -18.73 -9.31
N CYS A 205 -18.20 -17.61 -8.58
CA CYS A 205 -17.56 -17.46 -7.27
C CYS A 205 -17.96 -18.58 -6.29
N TYR A 206 -19.26 -18.87 -6.19
CA TYR A 206 -19.78 -19.87 -5.26
C TYR A 206 -19.25 -21.28 -5.57
N ARG A 207 -19.22 -21.67 -6.85
CA ARG A 207 -18.68 -22.96 -7.28
C ARG A 207 -17.21 -23.09 -6.92
N GLN A 208 -16.41 -22.04 -7.16
CA GLN A 208 -14.99 -22.04 -6.85
C GLN A 208 -14.77 -22.18 -5.33
N LEU A 209 -15.43 -21.34 -4.52
CA LEU A 209 -15.32 -21.41 -3.06
C LEU A 209 -15.75 -22.77 -2.50
N ARG A 210 -16.81 -23.37 -3.05
CA ARG A 210 -17.28 -24.70 -2.63
C ARG A 210 -16.26 -25.78 -2.96
N GLN A 211 -15.59 -25.70 -4.11
CA GLN A 211 -14.53 -26.63 -4.48
C GLN A 211 -13.31 -26.49 -3.56
N GLU A 212 -12.89 -25.27 -3.26
CA GLU A 212 -11.79 -25.00 -2.33
C GLU A 212 -12.11 -25.48 -0.91
N TYR A 213 -13.32 -25.24 -0.42
CA TYR A 213 -13.78 -25.74 0.88
C TYR A 213 -13.78 -27.28 0.91
N ALA A 214 -14.32 -27.92 -0.13
CA ALA A 214 -14.34 -29.37 -0.22
C ALA A 214 -12.93 -29.97 -0.27
N ALA A 215 -11.99 -29.34 -0.99
CA ALA A 215 -10.59 -29.74 -1.03
C ALA A 215 -9.96 -29.66 0.37
N LYS A 216 -10.07 -28.50 1.05
CA LYS A 216 -9.58 -28.33 2.43
C LYS A 216 -10.17 -29.36 3.38
N GLN A 217 -11.45 -29.66 3.25
CA GLN A 217 -12.11 -30.65 4.11
C GLN A 217 -11.59 -32.07 3.86
N ARG A 218 -11.26 -32.44 2.61
CA ARG A 218 -10.61 -33.72 2.32
C ARG A 218 -9.21 -33.78 2.92
N ASP A 219 -8.43 -32.70 2.80
CA ASP A 219 -7.07 -32.62 3.35
C ASP A 219 -7.08 -32.77 4.87
N HIS A 220 -7.95 -32.03 5.56
CA HIS A 220 -8.13 -32.16 7.01
C HIS A 220 -8.51 -33.59 7.42
N ARG A 221 -9.41 -34.25 6.68
CA ARG A 221 -9.79 -35.66 6.94
C ARG A 221 -8.62 -36.62 6.72
N ALA A 222 -7.83 -36.41 5.66
CA ALA A 222 -6.65 -37.24 5.37
C ALA A 222 -5.59 -37.10 6.47
N ILE A 223 -5.33 -35.87 6.93
CA ILE A 223 -4.41 -35.59 8.04
C ILE A 223 -4.92 -36.24 9.32
N ALA A 224 -6.19 -36.07 9.67
CA ALA A 224 -6.79 -36.68 10.86
C ALA A 224 -6.68 -38.22 10.82
N ALA A 225 -6.97 -38.84 9.67
CA ALA A 225 -6.83 -40.28 9.50
C ALA A 225 -5.37 -40.75 9.61
N ALA A 226 -4.40 -39.97 9.12
CA ALA A 226 -2.98 -40.26 9.30
C ALA A 226 -2.55 -40.15 10.77
N LEU A 227 -2.99 -39.11 11.47
CA LEU A 227 -2.71 -38.92 12.90
C LEU A 227 -3.32 -40.04 13.74
N GLN A 228 -4.57 -40.43 13.49
CA GLN A 228 -5.21 -41.55 14.17
C GLN A 228 -4.47 -42.87 13.93
N ARG A 229 -3.96 -43.12 12.72
CA ARG A 229 -3.13 -44.31 12.43
C ARG A 229 -1.82 -44.28 13.22
N LYS A 230 -1.14 -43.14 13.30
CA LYS A 230 0.08 -42.99 14.12
C LYS A 230 -0.23 -43.19 15.61
N MET A 231 -1.32 -42.62 16.11
CA MET A 231 -1.76 -42.77 17.49
C MET A 231 -2.05 -44.24 17.84
N ARG A 232 -2.72 -45.00 16.95
CA ARG A 232 -2.95 -46.43 17.15
C ARG A 232 -1.66 -47.24 17.20
N ARG A 233 -0.68 -46.95 16.33
CA ARG A 233 0.64 -47.59 16.38
C ARG A 233 1.34 -47.29 17.70
N MET A 234 1.34 -46.03 18.12
CA MET A 234 1.92 -45.59 19.39
C MET A 234 1.23 -46.23 20.61
N GLN A 235 -0.09 -46.36 20.60
CA GLN A 235 -0.84 -47.06 21.64
C GLN A 235 -0.49 -48.55 21.68
N SER A 236 -0.34 -49.19 20.53
CA SER A 236 0.09 -50.60 20.44
C SER A 236 1.51 -50.80 20.98
N THR A 237 2.45 -49.91 20.65
CA THR A 237 3.81 -49.98 21.17
C THR A 237 3.83 -49.74 22.68
N VAL A 238 3.08 -48.76 23.18
CA VAL A 238 2.96 -48.51 24.63
C VAL A 238 2.33 -49.71 25.34
N ALA A 239 1.29 -50.32 24.78
CA ALA A 239 0.68 -51.52 25.35
C ALA A 239 1.65 -52.71 25.37
N HIS A 240 2.46 -52.87 24.33
CA HIS A 240 3.50 -53.91 24.30
C HIS A 240 4.59 -53.64 25.35
N MET A 241 5.11 -52.41 25.42
CA MET A 241 6.10 -52.01 26.43
C MET A 241 5.56 -52.22 27.84
N LYS A 242 4.30 -51.84 28.12
CA LYS A 242 3.66 -52.07 29.43
C LYS A 242 3.62 -53.55 29.79
N ARG A 243 3.30 -54.44 28.83
CA ARG A 243 3.32 -55.90 29.06
C ARG A 243 4.72 -56.42 29.33
N GLN A 244 5.72 -55.98 28.57
CA GLN A 244 7.11 -56.38 28.81
C GLN A 244 7.60 -55.91 30.18
N ILE A 245 7.32 -54.66 30.56
CA ILE A 245 7.66 -54.14 31.88
C ILE A 245 6.98 -54.96 32.98
N GLY A 246 5.69 -55.30 32.83
CA GLY A 246 4.98 -56.16 33.79
C GLY A 246 5.67 -57.51 33.98
N LEU A 247 6.00 -58.21 32.88
CA LEU A 247 6.71 -59.49 32.95
C LEU A 247 8.10 -59.37 33.60
N ILE A 248 8.81 -58.26 33.35
CA ILE A 248 10.11 -57.99 33.99
C ILE A 248 9.93 -57.77 35.48
N CYS A 249 8.94 -56.97 35.91
CA CYS A 249 8.64 -56.76 37.32
C CYS A 249 8.27 -58.08 38.03
N GLU A 250 7.39 -58.89 37.44
CA GLU A 250 7.05 -60.22 37.98
C GLU A 250 8.28 -61.14 38.08
N SER A 251 9.18 -61.10 37.09
CA SER A 251 10.43 -61.89 37.12
C SER A 251 11.41 -61.39 38.18
N LEU A 252 11.46 -60.08 38.44
CA LEU A 252 12.29 -59.48 39.50
C LEU A 252 11.73 -59.84 40.89
N GLU A 253 10.41 -59.79 41.08
CA GLU A 253 9.75 -60.22 42.33
C GLU A 253 10.03 -61.69 42.63
N VAL A 254 9.92 -62.59 41.64
CA VAL A 254 10.27 -64.01 41.80
C VAL A 254 11.77 -64.21 42.12
N MET A 255 12.66 -63.36 41.61
CA MET A 255 14.08 -63.43 41.97
C MET A 255 14.37 -62.90 43.37
N ASP A 256 13.61 -61.91 43.86
CA ASP A 256 13.71 -61.42 45.24
C ASP A 256 13.17 -62.49 46.22
N ASP A 257 12.03 -63.12 45.93
CA ASP A 257 11.46 -64.22 46.76
C ASP A 257 12.41 -65.43 46.85
N LEU A 258 12.99 -65.86 45.72
CA LEU A 258 13.98 -66.96 45.70
C LEU A 258 15.27 -66.60 46.43
N ARG A 259 15.59 -65.30 46.51
CA ARG A 259 16.76 -64.82 47.25
C ARG A 259 16.46 -64.79 48.75
N GLU A 260 15.26 -64.41 49.16
CA GLU A 260 14.82 -64.52 50.56
C GLU A 260 14.80 -65.99 51.00
N GLU A 261 14.25 -66.92 50.19
CA GLU A 261 14.29 -68.36 50.48
C GLU A 261 15.72 -68.91 50.57
N ALA A 262 16.65 -68.46 49.71
CA ALA A 262 18.05 -68.86 49.77
C ALA A 262 18.82 -68.23 50.96
N GLU A 263 18.44 -67.02 51.39
CA GLU A 263 18.99 -66.38 52.59
C GLU A 263 18.49 -67.10 53.86
N GLU A 264 17.24 -67.57 53.89
CA GLU A 264 16.67 -68.41 54.95
C GLU A 264 17.33 -69.82 55.01
N GLU A 265 17.57 -70.47 53.87
CA GLU A 265 18.28 -71.76 53.83
C GLU A 265 19.76 -71.63 54.28
N VAL A 266 20.39 -70.47 54.05
CA VAL A 266 21.74 -70.18 54.55
C VAL A 266 21.74 -69.90 56.04
N GLU A 267 20.74 -69.20 56.58
CA GLU A 267 20.56 -69.04 58.04
C GLU A 267 20.31 -70.38 58.74
N GLU A 268 19.44 -71.26 58.20
CA GLU A 268 19.24 -72.62 58.75
C GLU A 268 20.52 -73.46 58.67
N ALA A 269 21.31 -73.32 57.60
CA ALA A 269 22.60 -74.02 57.49
C ALA A 269 23.65 -73.47 58.48
N GLU A 270 23.66 -72.17 58.77
CA GLU A 270 24.53 -71.57 59.79
C GLU A 270 24.10 -71.97 61.21
N GLU A 271 22.80 -72.07 61.50
CA GLU A 271 22.25 -72.51 62.79
C GLU A 271 22.59 -73.99 63.07
N VAL A 272 22.54 -74.86 62.06
CA VAL A 272 22.99 -76.27 62.18
C VAL A 272 24.51 -76.39 62.40
N VAL A 273 25.31 -75.44 61.89
CA VAL A 273 26.76 -75.39 62.16
C VAL A 273 27.05 -74.86 63.58
N GLU A 274 26.25 -73.93 64.12
CA GLU A 274 26.36 -73.49 65.52
C GLU A 274 25.89 -74.56 66.53
N GLU A 275 24.83 -75.32 66.25
CA GLU A 275 24.35 -76.43 67.11
C GLU A 275 25.33 -77.62 67.14
N THR A 276 26.08 -77.87 66.07
CA THR A 276 27.15 -78.89 66.07
C THR A 276 28.43 -78.45 66.78
N SER A 277 28.61 -77.15 67.03
CA SER A 277 29.76 -76.59 67.76
C SER A 277 29.56 -76.49 69.28
N SER A 278 28.31 -76.53 69.76
CA SER A 278 27.94 -76.31 71.17
C SER A 278 27.66 -77.60 71.98
N GLY A 279 27.82 -78.79 71.37
CA GLY A 279 27.67 -80.10 72.02
C GLY A 279 28.92 -80.72 72.66
N ALA A 280 30.05 -80.01 72.75
CA ALA A 280 31.30 -80.56 73.30
C ALA A 280 31.88 -79.72 74.44
N SER A 281 31.23 -79.68 75.61
CA SER A 281 31.84 -79.23 76.88
C SER A 281 30.97 -79.62 78.09
N THR A 282 31.16 -80.83 78.66
CA THR A 282 30.96 -81.11 80.11
C THR A 282 31.41 -82.54 80.47
N SER A 283 32.71 -82.70 80.74
CA SER A 283 33.36 -83.71 81.62
C SER A 283 34.88 -83.52 81.45
N GLY A 284 35.75 -83.32 82.43
CA GLY A 284 35.69 -83.35 83.88
C GLY A 284 37.13 -83.60 84.34
N SER A 285 37.65 -82.78 85.26
CA SER A 285 38.72 -83.08 86.23
C SER A 285 38.88 -81.88 87.17
#